data_AF-A0A943ERQ1-F1
#
_entry.id   AF-A0A943ERQ1-F1
#
_cell.length_a   1.000
_cell.length_b   1.000
_cell.length_c   1.000
_cell.angle_alpha   90.00
_cell.angle_beta   90.00
_cell.angle_gamma   90.00
#
_symmetry.space_group_name_H-M   'P 1'
#
loop_
_entity.id
_entity.type
_entity.pdbx_description
1 polymer ?
#
loop_
_entity_poly.entity_id
_entity_poly.type
_entity_poly.pdbx_seq_one_letter_code
_entity_poly.pdbx_strand_id
1 'polypeptide(L)' 'MVEFHSKINSANTNITGNVYQSVAAHQLGHPYGLGDLSSGNSLMSHARNRNTIYKPQTDDINGIKRIYPEWY' A
#
# COMPACT_ATOMS: atom_id res chain seq x y z
N MET A 1 10.86 21.72 -12.79
CA MET A 1 11.31 20.34 -12.54
C MET A 1 10.41 19.80 -11.42
N VAL A 2 9.69 18.71 -11.65
CA VAL A 2 8.89 18.06 -10.59
C VAL A 2 9.72 16.90 -10.11
N GLU A 3 10.22 16.97 -8.88
CA GLU A 3 11.00 15.90 -8.26
C GLU A 3 10.09 15.05 -7.37
N PHE A 4 10.07 13.74 -7.61
CA PHE A 4 9.39 12.80 -6.73
C PHE A 4 10.33 12.41 -5.58
N HIS A 5 10.23 13.12 -4.46
CA HIS A 5 10.95 12.77 -3.25
C HIS A 5 10.33 11.54 -2.59
N SER A 6 10.74 10.35 -3.04
CA SER A 6 10.29 9.09 -2.44
C SER A 6 11.07 8.78 -1.16
N LYS A 7 10.45 9.06 -0.01
CA LYS A 7 10.94 8.65 1.32
C LYS A 7 10.43 7.24 1.69
N ILE A 8 10.48 6.29 0.75
CA ILE A 8 10.05 4.91 0.99
C ILE A 8 10.88 4.32 2.14
N ASN A 9 10.19 3.81 3.16
CA ASN A 9 10.76 3.26 4.39
C ASN A 9 11.57 4.23 5.26
N SER A 10 11.61 5.53 4.97
CA SER A 10 12.44 6.47 5.74
C SER A 10 12.03 6.61 7.22
N ALA A 11 10.79 6.26 7.55
CA ALA A 11 10.27 6.25 8.93
C ALA A 11 10.27 4.86 9.58
N ASN A 12 10.71 3.81 8.88
CA ASN A 12 10.69 2.45 9.42
C ASN A 12 12.10 2.01 9.81
N THR A 13 12.32 1.78 11.10
CA THR A 13 13.60 1.33 11.65
C THR A 13 13.77 -0.19 11.62
N ASN A 14 12.69 -0.94 11.37
CA ASN A 14 12.67 -2.40 11.34
C ASN A 14 12.60 -2.91 9.90
N ILE A 15 13.65 -2.66 9.11
CA ILE A 15 13.60 -2.98 7.69
C ILE A 15 14.10 -4.41 7.39
N THR A 16 13.15 -5.33 7.40
CA THR A 16 13.28 -6.73 6.95
C THR A 16 12.76 -6.86 5.51
N GLY A 17 13.03 -7.99 4.84
CA GLY A 17 12.71 -8.17 3.41
C GLY A 17 11.26 -7.83 3.03
N ASN A 18 10.27 -8.31 3.80
CA ASN A 18 8.85 -8.10 3.50
C ASN A 18 8.38 -6.66 3.78
N VAL A 19 9.04 -5.95 4.70
CA VAL A 19 8.66 -4.59 5.09
C VAL A 19 8.83 -3.62 3.93
N TYR A 20 9.94 -3.72 3.18
CA TYR A 20 10.18 -2.88 2.00
C TYR A 20 9.08 -3.07 0.96
N GLN A 21 8.75 -4.33 0.66
CA GLN A 21 7.70 -4.67 -0.31
C GLN A 21 6.33 -4.19 0.17
N SER A 22 6.01 -4.35 1.44
CA SER A 22 4.75 -3.88 2.03
C SER A 22 4.57 -2.37 1.91
N VAL A 23 5.62 -1.60 2.16
CA VAL A 23 5.56 -0.13 2.04
C VAL A 23 5.50 0.29 0.58
N ALA A 24 6.32 -0.29 -0.29
CA ALA A 24 6.29 0.02 -1.72
C ALA A 24 4.92 -0.27 -2.33
N ALA A 25 4.34 -1.44 -2.05
CA ALA A 25 3.03 -1.81 -2.58
C ALA A 25 1.90 -0.91 -2.07
N HIS A 26 1.94 -0.50 -0.79
CA HIS A 26 1.00 0.49 -0.24
C HIS A 26 1.12 1.85 -0.94
N GLN A 27 2.36 2.35 -1.11
CA GLN A 27 2.58 3.65 -1.75
C GLN A 27 2.18 3.64 -3.24
N LEU A 28 2.35 2.50 -3.93
CA LEU A 28 1.84 2.32 -5.28
C LEU A 28 0.31 2.31 -5.36
N GLY A 29 -0.40 1.96 -4.27
CA GLY A 29 -1.86 2.03 -4.21
C GLY A 29 -2.42 3.45 -4.37
N HIS A 30 -1.72 4.47 -3.87
CA HIS A 30 -2.19 5.86 -3.95
C HIS A 30 -2.29 6.40 -5.38
N PRO A 31 -1.29 6.22 -6.27
CA PRO A 31 -1.43 6.53 -7.69
C PRO A 31 -2.61 5.86 -8.39
N TYR A 32 -3.03 4.67 -7.93
CA TYR A 32 -4.23 3.97 -8.44
C TYR A 32 -5.54 4.41 -7.74
N GLY A 33 -5.50 5.49 -6.94
CA GLY A 33 -6.68 6.07 -6.32
C GLY A 33 -7.14 5.42 -5.01
N LEU A 34 -6.36 4.50 -4.44
CA LEU A 34 -6.68 3.94 -3.12
C LEU A 34 -6.26 4.92 -1.99
N GLY A 35 -7.16 5.08 -1.01
CA GLY A 35 -6.94 5.93 0.17
C GLY A 35 -6.42 5.14 1.38
N ASP A 36 -5.83 5.85 2.34
CA ASP A 36 -5.39 5.27 3.61
C ASP A 36 -6.56 4.79 4.47
N LEU A 37 -6.29 3.71 5.22
CA LEU A 37 -7.18 3.21 6.28
C LEU A 37 -6.47 3.29 7.64
N SER A 38 -7.19 3.68 8.68
CA SER A 38 -6.65 3.72 10.05
C SER A 38 -6.58 2.34 10.71
N SER A 39 -7.37 1.38 10.24
CA SER A 39 -7.51 0.03 10.81
C SER A 39 -7.90 -1.00 9.75
N GLY A 40 -7.81 -2.28 10.10
CA GLY A 40 -8.25 -3.39 9.25
C GLY A 40 -7.12 -4.11 8.51
N ASN A 41 -7.45 -5.25 7.93
CA ASN A 41 -6.53 -6.13 7.19
C ASN A 41 -6.50 -5.74 5.70
N SER A 42 -5.87 -4.61 5.41
CA SER A 42 -5.68 -4.07 4.06
C SER A 42 -4.23 -3.60 3.89
N LEU A 43 -3.74 -3.63 2.65
CA LEU A 43 -2.44 -3.06 2.31
C LEU A 43 -2.42 -1.54 2.53
N MET A 44 -3.54 -0.86 2.36
CA MET A 44 -3.72 0.57 2.61
C MET A 44 -3.88 0.94 4.09
N SER A 45 -3.93 -0.04 5.00
CA SER A 45 -4.04 0.20 6.43
C SER A 45 -2.71 0.61 7.07
N HIS A 46 -2.74 1.66 7.91
CA HIS A 46 -1.62 2.05 8.76
C HIS A 46 -1.36 1.03 9.89
N ALA A 47 -2.40 0.31 10.32
CA ALA A 47 -2.34 -0.71 11.36
C ALA A 47 -1.86 -2.09 10.85
N ARG A 48 -1.61 -2.23 9.54
CA ARG A 48 -1.20 -3.51 8.95
C ARG A 48 0.13 -4.00 9.54
N ASN A 49 0.24 -5.31 9.73
CA ASN A 49 1.53 -5.93 9.98
C ASN A 49 2.33 -6.02 8.66
N ARG A 50 3.34 -5.17 8.53
CA ARG A 50 4.16 -5.04 7.30
C ARG A 50 5.01 -6.27 6.99
N ASN A 51 5.22 -7.17 7.95
CA ASN A 51 5.94 -8.42 7.71
C ASN A 51 5.05 -9.48 7.02
N THR A 52 3.72 -9.37 7.16
CA THR A 52 2.76 -10.37 6.66
C THR A 52 1.86 -9.84 5.55
N ILE A 53 1.57 -8.53 5.53
CA ILE A 53 0.69 -7.88 4.56
C ILE A 53 1.54 -7.06 3.61
N TYR A 54 2.02 -7.68 2.53
CA TYR A 54 2.83 -7.06 1.47
C TYR A 54 2.26 -7.29 0.06
N LYS A 55 1.05 -7.85 -0.01
CA LYS A 55 0.25 -8.02 -1.22
C LYS A 55 -1.14 -7.41 -1.00
N PRO A 56 -1.85 -6.98 -2.07
CA PRO A 56 -3.23 -6.53 -1.96
C PRO A 56 -4.13 -7.56 -1.26
N GLN A 57 -4.98 -7.09 -0.36
CA GLN A 57 -6.01 -7.86 0.33
C GLN A 57 -7.36 -7.66 -0.35
N THR A 58 -8.40 -8.36 0.12
CA THR A 58 -9.74 -8.30 -0.46
C THR A 58 -10.27 -6.87 -0.59
N ASP A 59 -10.08 -6.03 0.43
CA ASP A 59 -10.55 -4.64 0.38
C ASP A 59 -9.81 -3.80 -0.67
N ASP A 60 -8.49 -3.97 -0.78
CA ASP A 60 -7.67 -3.28 -1.79
C ASP A 60 -8.10 -3.68 -3.22
N ILE A 61 -8.33 -4.99 -3.44
CA ILE A 61 -8.79 -5.54 -4.72
C ILE A 61 -10.18 -5.00 -5.08
N ASN A 62 -11.10 -4.98 -4.13
CA ASN A 62 -12.45 -4.44 -4.32
C ASN A 62 -12.41 -2.93 -4.58
N GLY A 63 -11.47 -2.21 -3.96
CA GLY A 63 -11.18 -0.81 -4.23
C GLY A 63 -10.78 -0.58 -5.68
N ILE A 64 -9.77 -1.32 -6.17
CA ILE A 64 -9.32 -1.22 -7.57
C ILE A 64 -10.44 -1.59 -8.55
N LYS A 65 -11.19 -2.66 -8.31
CA LYS A 65 -12.34 -3.05 -9.14
C LYS A 65 -13.44 -1.98 -9.20
N ARG A 66 -13.61 -1.21 -8.13
CA ARG A 66 -14.58 -0.11 -8.08
C ARG A 66 -14.09 1.12 -8.85
N ILE A 67 -12.79 1.38 -8.85
CA ILE A 67 -12.18 2.53 -9.57
C ILE A 67 -12.02 2.21 -11.06
N TYR A 68 -11.63 0.99 -11.40
CA TYR A 68 -11.35 0.50 -12.75
C TYR A 68 -12.17 -0.77 -13.06
N PRO A 69 -13.51 -0.67 -13.18
CA PRO A 69 -14.36 -1.83 -13.44
C PRO A 69 -14.08 -2.53 -14.77
N GLU A 70 -13.53 -1.81 -15.76
CA GLU A 70 -13.22 -2.33 -17.10
C GLU A 70 -11.94 -3.18 -17.19
N TRP A 71 -11.15 -3.27 -16.12
CA TRP A 71 -9.94 -4.12 -16.08
C TRP A 71 -10.24 -5.57 -15.66
N TYR A 72 -11.50 -5.91 -15.41
CA TYR A 72 -11.96 -7.20 -14.87
C TYR A 72 -13.23 -7.70 -15.58
#